data_AF-A0A926EHM9-F1
#
_entry.id   AF-A0A926EHM9-F1
#
_cell.length_a   1.000
_cell.length_b   1.000
_cell.length_c   1.000
_cell.angle_alpha   90.00
_cell.angle_beta   90.00
_cell.angle_gamma   90.00
#
_symmetry.space_group_name_H-M   'P 1'
#
loop_
_entity.id
_entity.type
_entity.pdbx_description
1 polymer ?
#
loop_
_entity_poly.entity_id
_entity_poly.type
_entity_poly.pdbx_seq_one_letter_code
_entity_poly.pdbx_strand_id
1 'polypeptide(L)'
;MGNKFYLKMAIRNIKKNAKTYGPYMIASVCTVVMFYIIQFLSISETLGKMNDGVSIQYVLTLGVGVVGLFAGIFLFYTNSFLIKRRQKEFGLFNILGMDKKHIAKVLSIETFVIGMASIVGGLIVGIAFSKMMLLILLKIFDFEVPSGFEIPMQSISLTCLVFIGIYSTILIWNIVQIYRANPMELLQKARAGEKEPRSRWLLTLIGIMSLSSGYVTALQIESPVSAIDTFLLAVILVMIGTYALFIGGSIIVLKALKKNKRLYYRNPNFITLSGMIYRMKQNAVGLANICILTTAVLIMLSATSSIAVGVDGIIKSQYDREMMTVVEQITKEQIPLVEEVIQKVCDQLGIEMSNIYTQ
;
A
#
# COMPACT_ATOMS: atom_id res chain seq x y z
N MET A 1 41.47 3.51 10.67
CA MET A 1 40.71 2.38 10.03
C MET A 1 39.95 2.90 8.80
N GLY A 2 40.29 2.41 7.60
CA GLY A 2 39.73 2.94 6.34
C GLY A 2 38.28 2.54 6.05
N ASN A 3 37.59 3.31 5.19
CA ASN A 3 36.18 3.07 4.78
C ASN A 3 35.93 1.65 4.22
N LYS A 4 36.94 1.03 3.58
CA LYS A 4 36.87 -0.35 3.08
C LYS A 4 36.63 -1.40 4.19
N PHE A 5 37.10 -1.15 5.42
CA PHE A 5 36.89 -2.06 6.55
C PHE A 5 35.41 -2.11 6.97
N TYR A 6 34.77 -0.94 7.09
CA TYR A 6 33.36 -0.85 7.47
C TYR A 6 32.44 -1.41 6.38
N LEU A 7 32.76 -1.19 5.10
CA LEU A 7 32.03 -1.80 3.99
C LEU A 7 32.11 -3.34 4.03
N LYS A 8 33.31 -3.89 4.24
CA LYS A 8 33.50 -5.35 4.34
C LYS A 8 32.76 -5.94 5.54
N MET A 9 32.75 -5.23 6.67
CA MET A 9 31.96 -5.61 7.85
C MET A 9 30.46 -5.58 7.58
N ALA A 10 29.94 -4.52 6.95
CA ALA A 10 28.52 -4.39 6.60
C ALA A 10 28.06 -5.53 5.67
N ILE A 11 28.81 -5.81 4.60
CA ILE A 11 28.49 -6.90 3.66
C ILE A 11 28.52 -8.26 4.38
N ARG A 12 29.51 -8.49 5.25
CA ARG A 12 29.60 -9.74 6.02
C ARG A 12 28.44 -9.88 7.00
N ASN A 13 27.99 -8.79 7.63
CA ASN A 13 26.81 -8.79 8.50
C ASN A 13 25.54 -9.13 7.73
N ILE A 14 25.32 -8.52 6.57
CA ILE A 14 24.15 -8.81 5.71
C ILE A 14 24.15 -10.28 5.33
N LYS A 15 25.29 -10.83 4.89
CA LYS A 15 25.41 -12.24 4.49
C LYS A 15 25.21 -13.19 5.67
N LYS A 16 25.77 -12.89 6.83
CA LYS A 16 25.62 -13.71 8.05
C LYS A 16 24.17 -13.70 8.58
N ASN A 17 23.46 -12.59 8.43
CA ASN A 17 22.08 -12.40 8.86
C ASN A 17 21.05 -12.50 7.72
N ALA A 18 21.36 -13.25 6.66
CA ALA A 18 20.54 -13.37 5.46
C ALA A 18 19.08 -13.80 5.75
N LYS A 19 18.83 -14.61 6.79
CA LYS A 19 17.46 -15.01 7.20
C LYS A 19 16.58 -13.83 7.65
N THR A 20 17.18 -12.71 8.07
CA THR A 20 16.44 -11.49 8.46
C THR A 20 16.54 -10.42 7.38
N TYR A 21 17.71 -10.29 6.73
CA TYR A 21 17.92 -9.29 5.67
C TYR A 21 17.25 -9.66 4.34
N GLY A 22 17.17 -10.94 3.98
CA GLY A 22 16.58 -11.42 2.73
C GLY A 22 15.13 -10.96 2.55
N PRO A 23 14.22 -11.26 3.50
CA PRO A 23 12.84 -10.80 3.43
C PRO A 23 12.72 -9.27 3.37
N TYR A 24 13.59 -8.54 4.08
CA TYR A 24 13.62 -7.07 4.01
C TYR A 24 14.02 -6.55 2.63
N MET A 25 15.09 -7.11 2.04
CA MET A 25 15.52 -6.71 0.70
C MET A 25 14.45 -7.01 -0.34
N ILE A 26 13.86 -8.21 -0.31
CA ILE A 26 12.76 -8.59 -1.22
C ILE A 26 11.60 -7.63 -1.07
N ALA A 27 11.13 -7.40 0.17
CA ALA A 27 10.02 -6.50 0.44
C ALA A 27 10.32 -5.09 -0.09
N SER A 28 11.52 -4.58 0.13
CA SER A 28 11.91 -3.25 -0.34
C SER A 28 12.03 -3.13 -1.85
N VAL A 29 12.57 -4.15 -2.53
CA VAL A 29 12.59 -4.21 -4.01
C VAL A 29 11.16 -4.22 -4.54
N CYS A 30 10.29 -5.08 -3.98
CA CYS A 30 8.88 -5.13 -4.37
C CYS A 30 8.16 -3.79 -4.16
N THR A 31 8.43 -3.08 -3.07
CA THR A 31 7.85 -1.74 -2.85
C THR A 31 8.29 -0.73 -3.91
N VAL A 32 9.58 -0.74 -4.30
CA VAL A 32 10.10 0.11 -5.39
C VAL A 32 9.46 -0.24 -6.72
N VAL A 33 9.36 -1.53 -7.03
CA VAL A 33 8.72 -2.04 -8.27
C VAL A 33 7.28 -1.56 -8.35
N MET A 34 6.48 -1.76 -7.29
CA MET A 34 5.07 -1.34 -7.29
C MET A 34 4.91 0.16 -7.44
N PHE A 35 5.72 0.95 -6.73
CA PHE A 35 5.68 2.41 -6.85
C PHE A 35 6.02 2.87 -8.27
N TYR A 36 7.10 2.31 -8.85
CA TYR A 36 7.51 2.64 -10.22
C TYR A 36 6.44 2.28 -11.25
N ILE A 37 5.82 1.11 -11.15
CA ILE A 37 4.78 0.66 -12.09
C ILE A 37 3.57 1.61 -12.05
N ILE A 38 3.10 1.98 -10.86
CA ILE A 38 1.94 2.88 -10.75
C ILE A 38 2.28 4.28 -11.27
N GLN A 39 3.47 4.79 -10.94
CA GLN A 39 3.95 6.08 -11.48
C GLN A 39 4.17 6.04 -12.99
N PHE A 40 4.60 4.91 -13.55
CA PHE A 40 4.72 4.73 -14.99
C PHE A 40 3.36 4.79 -15.68
N LEU A 41 2.37 4.06 -15.15
CA LEU A 41 1.02 4.05 -15.71
C LEU A 41 0.35 5.43 -15.61
N SER A 42 0.56 6.16 -14.50
CA SER A 42 -0.09 7.45 -14.27
C SER A 42 0.33 8.55 -15.26
N ILE A 43 1.50 8.44 -15.89
CA ILE A 43 1.99 9.42 -16.86
C ILE A 43 2.15 8.85 -18.28
N SER A 44 1.73 7.61 -18.50
CA SER A 44 1.88 6.96 -19.80
C SER A 44 1.01 7.66 -20.86
N GLU A 45 1.61 8.16 -21.93
CA GLU A 45 0.87 8.86 -23.00
C GLU A 45 -0.18 7.97 -23.67
N THR A 46 0.11 6.67 -23.74
CA THR A 46 -0.80 5.66 -24.25
C THR A 46 -2.15 5.68 -23.52
N LEU A 47 -2.15 5.80 -22.18
CA LEU A 47 -3.40 5.90 -21.41
C LEU A 47 -4.08 7.25 -21.63
N GLY A 48 -3.33 8.34 -21.73
CA GLY A 48 -3.91 9.68 -21.85
C GLY A 48 -4.67 9.91 -23.16
N LYS A 49 -4.36 9.15 -24.22
CA LYS A 49 -5.01 9.23 -25.53
C LYS A 49 -6.33 8.42 -25.61
N MET A 50 -6.69 7.70 -24.54
CA MET A 50 -7.92 6.91 -24.48
C MET A 50 -9.15 7.77 -24.15
N ASN A 51 -10.33 7.30 -24.54
CA ASN A 51 -11.59 7.82 -24.00
C ASN A 51 -11.56 7.66 -22.47
N ASP A 52 -11.81 8.75 -21.75
CA ASP A 52 -11.66 8.88 -20.29
C ASP A 52 -10.25 8.59 -19.71
N GLY A 53 -9.23 8.55 -20.57
CA GLY A 53 -7.83 8.29 -20.21
C GLY A 53 -7.26 9.28 -19.17
N VAL A 54 -7.67 10.55 -19.26
CA VAL A 54 -7.29 11.60 -18.31
C VAL A 54 -7.81 11.30 -16.90
N SER A 55 -9.05 10.81 -16.77
CA SER A 55 -9.63 10.43 -15.48
C SER A 55 -8.87 9.25 -14.86
N ILE A 56 -8.50 8.26 -15.68
CA ILE A 56 -7.71 7.10 -15.25
C ILE A 56 -6.32 7.54 -14.76
N GLN A 57 -5.64 8.41 -15.52
CA GLN A 57 -4.34 8.96 -15.14
C GLN A 57 -4.41 9.76 -13.83
N TYR A 58 -5.49 10.53 -13.64
CA TYR A 58 -5.70 11.28 -12.40
C TYR A 58 -5.85 10.34 -11.19
N VAL A 59 -6.69 9.30 -11.30
CA VAL A 59 -6.85 8.27 -10.26
C VAL A 59 -5.51 7.57 -9.95
N LEU A 60 -4.75 7.20 -10.98
CA LEU A 60 -3.44 6.57 -10.81
C LEU A 60 -2.45 7.50 -10.10
N THR A 61 -2.47 8.80 -10.43
CA THR A 61 -1.61 9.82 -9.78
C THR A 61 -1.91 9.94 -8.28
N LEU A 62 -3.19 9.90 -7.89
CA LEU A 62 -3.56 9.85 -6.47
C LEU A 62 -3.07 8.54 -5.83
N GLY A 63 -3.16 7.42 -6.55
CA GLY A 63 -2.60 6.13 -6.17
C GLY A 63 -1.09 6.18 -5.89
N VAL A 64 -0.32 6.93 -6.67
CA VAL A 64 1.12 7.16 -6.42
C VAL A 64 1.33 7.79 -5.04
N GLY A 65 0.52 8.79 -4.68
CA GLY A 65 0.58 9.44 -3.37
C GLY A 65 0.33 8.46 -2.22
N VAL A 66 -0.73 7.65 -2.32
CA VAL A 66 -1.08 6.63 -1.31
C VAL A 66 0.02 5.58 -1.18
N VAL A 67 0.51 5.05 -2.31
CA VAL A 67 1.56 4.01 -2.31
C VAL A 67 2.89 4.56 -1.82
N GLY A 68 3.23 5.82 -2.15
CA GLY A 68 4.42 6.49 -1.62
C GLY A 68 4.38 6.66 -0.11
N LEU A 69 3.23 7.11 0.44
CA LEU A 69 3.02 7.22 1.87
C LEU A 69 3.11 5.84 2.56
N PHE A 70 2.42 4.84 2.02
CA PHE A 70 2.47 3.47 2.53
C PHE A 70 3.89 2.89 2.47
N ALA A 71 4.63 3.09 1.38
CA ALA A 71 6.01 2.66 1.22
C ALA A 71 6.92 3.24 2.32
N GLY A 72 6.77 4.53 2.63
CA GLY A 72 7.51 5.17 3.71
C GLY A 72 7.24 4.51 5.07
N ILE A 73 5.97 4.32 5.43
CA ILE A 73 5.60 3.70 6.70
C ILE A 73 6.06 2.24 6.78
N PHE A 74 5.83 1.48 5.71
CA PHE A 74 6.17 0.06 5.62
C PHE A 74 7.69 -0.17 5.70
N LEU A 75 8.50 0.60 4.97
CA LEU A 75 9.96 0.49 5.01
C LEU A 75 10.53 0.93 6.37
N PHE A 76 9.97 1.98 6.96
CA PHE A 76 10.37 2.43 8.28
C PHE A 76 10.09 1.38 9.36
N TYR A 77 8.91 0.75 9.31
CA TYR A 77 8.55 -0.37 10.19
C TYR A 77 9.49 -1.55 9.98
N THR A 78 9.74 -1.94 8.73
CA THR A 78 10.57 -3.12 8.44
C THR A 78 12.02 -2.91 8.87
N ASN A 79 12.58 -1.72 8.66
CA ASN A 79 13.90 -1.36 9.18
C ASN A 79 13.92 -1.37 10.72
N SER A 80 12.90 -0.83 11.38
CA SER A 80 12.79 -0.85 12.84
C SER A 80 12.73 -2.28 13.39
N PHE A 81 12.04 -3.18 12.70
CA PHE A 81 11.97 -4.60 13.03
C PHE A 81 13.34 -5.28 12.90
N LEU A 82 14.07 -4.96 11.82
CA LEU A 82 15.43 -5.47 11.58
C LEU A 82 16.38 -5.05 12.71
N ILE A 83 16.37 -3.76 13.09
CA ILE A 83 17.22 -3.24 14.18
C ILE A 83 16.86 -3.88 15.51
N LYS A 84 15.56 -4.03 15.83
CA LYS A 84 15.09 -4.71 17.06
C LYS A 84 15.67 -6.13 17.17
N ARG A 85 15.68 -6.91 16.08
CA ARG A 85 16.25 -8.26 16.07
C ARG A 85 17.76 -8.28 16.29
N ARG A 86 18.47 -7.21 15.91
CA ARG A 86 19.93 -7.08 16.02
C ARG A 86 20.42 -6.36 17.28
N GLN A 87 19.52 -5.96 18.18
CA GLN A 87 19.90 -5.26 19.42
C GLN A 87 20.90 -6.03 20.29
N LYS A 88 20.83 -7.36 20.32
CA LYS A 88 21.78 -8.21 21.04
C LYS A 88 23.19 -8.15 20.45
N GLU A 89 23.31 -8.05 19.12
CA GLU A 89 24.60 -7.89 18.44
C GLU A 89 25.23 -6.54 18.76
N PHE A 90 24.44 -5.46 18.72
CA PHE A 90 24.94 -4.12 19.06
C PHE A 90 25.35 -4.00 20.54
N GLY A 91 24.63 -4.69 21.44
CA GLY A 91 25.02 -4.78 22.85
C GLY A 91 26.37 -5.47 23.04
N LEU A 92 26.62 -6.57 22.31
CA LEU A 92 27.90 -7.27 22.34
C LEU A 92 29.05 -6.40 21.79
N PHE A 93 28.84 -5.71 20.66
CA PHE A 93 29.85 -4.79 20.12
C PHE A 93 30.22 -3.68 21.09
N ASN A 94 29.24 -3.16 21.83
CA ASN A 94 29.50 -2.13 22.84
C ASN A 94 30.27 -2.68 24.06
N ILE A 95 30.04 -3.94 24.48
CA ILE A 95 30.81 -4.57 25.57
C ILE A 95 32.26 -4.86 25.14
N LEU A 96 32.45 -5.22 23.87
CA LEU A 96 33.78 -5.47 23.26
C LEU A 96 34.57 -4.19 22.95
N GLY A 97 34.08 -3.02 23.36
CA GLY A 97 34.79 -1.74 23.25
C GLY A 97 34.60 -0.97 21.94
N MET A 98 33.62 -1.33 21.09
CA MET A 98 33.29 -0.48 19.93
C MET A 98 32.47 0.74 20.38
N ASP A 99 32.96 1.95 20.07
CA ASP A 99 32.16 3.15 20.29
C ASP A 99 30.86 3.15 19.47
N LYS A 100 29.84 3.83 20.01
CA LYS A 100 28.56 4.09 19.32
C LYS A 100 28.74 4.68 17.92
N LYS A 101 29.79 5.49 17.71
CA LYS A 101 30.15 6.08 16.39
C LYS A 101 30.46 5.00 15.35
N HIS A 102 31.16 3.95 15.74
CA HIS A 102 31.54 2.85 14.86
C HIS A 102 30.32 1.99 14.50
N ILE A 103 29.45 1.73 15.47
CA ILE A 103 28.18 1.01 15.26
C ILE A 103 27.26 1.79 14.32
N ALA A 104 27.10 3.11 14.55
CA ALA A 104 26.33 3.98 13.67
C ALA A 104 26.89 3.99 12.25
N LYS A 105 28.21 4.08 12.07
CA LYS A 105 28.85 4.04 10.76
C LYS A 105 28.60 2.73 10.00
N VAL A 106 28.66 1.59 10.68
CA VAL A 106 28.34 0.29 10.06
C VAL A 106 26.88 0.24 9.64
N LEU A 107 25.97 0.68 10.51
CA LEU A 107 24.52 0.68 10.21
C LEU A 107 24.17 1.63 9.06
N SER A 108 24.79 2.82 8.99
CA SER A 108 24.60 3.74 7.87
C SER A 108 25.04 3.11 6.55
N ILE A 109 26.16 2.38 6.52
CA ILE A 109 26.62 1.69 5.32
C ILE A 109 25.68 0.54 4.95
N GLU A 110 25.20 -0.23 5.92
CA GLU A 110 24.20 -1.29 5.66
C GLU A 110 22.91 -0.72 5.07
N THR A 111 22.35 0.34 5.66
CA THR A 111 21.15 1.02 5.14
C THR A 111 21.40 1.59 3.75
N PHE A 112 22.58 2.18 3.50
CA PHE A 112 22.93 2.72 2.19
C PHE A 112 23.06 1.63 1.11
N VAL A 113 23.76 0.54 1.41
CA VAL A 113 23.93 -0.60 0.48
C VAL A 113 22.58 -1.22 0.15
N ILE A 114 21.70 -1.38 1.15
CA ILE A 114 20.36 -1.92 0.92
C ILE A 114 19.52 -0.93 0.13
N GLY A 115 19.51 0.34 0.48
CA GLY A 115 18.75 1.36 -0.26
C GLY A 115 19.15 1.43 -1.72
N MET A 116 20.46 1.45 -2.00
CA MET A 116 20.99 1.39 -3.36
C MET A 116 20.56 0.11 -4.09
N ALA A 117 20.75 -1.05 -3.46
CA ALA A 117 20.38 -2.33 -4.07
C ALA A 117 18.87 -2.42 -4.36
N SER A 118 18.04 -1.89 -3.46
CA SER A 118 16.59 -1.89 -3.60
C SER A 118 16.09 -0.93 -4.68
N ILE A 119 16.68 0.27 -4.78
CA ILE A 119 16.34 1.23 -5.85
C ILE A 119 16.78 0.68 -7.20
N VAL A 120 18.04 0.23 -7.33
CA VAL A 120 18.57 -0.29 -8.60
C VAL A 120 17.83 -1.57 -9.01
N GLY A 121 17.71 -2.54 -8.11
CA GLY A 121 17.00 -3.79 -8.39
C GLY A 121 15.51 -3.56 -8.67
N GLY A 122 14.89 -2.65 -7.91
CA GLY A 122 13.48 -2.31 -8.08
C GLY A 122 13.19 -1.55 -9.36
N LEU A 123 14.08 -0.67 -9.82
CA LEU A 123 13.95 -0.01 -11.12
C LEU A 123 14.17 -0.98 -12.27
N ILE A 124 15.18 -1.85 -12.22
CA ILE A 124 15.42 -2.86 -13.27
C ILE A 124 14.19 -3.75 -13.44
N VAL A 125 13.68 -4.29 -12.34
CA VAL A 125 12.49 -5.15 -12.35
C VAL A 125 11.25 -4.33 -12.71
N GLY A 126 11.09 -3.12 -12.16
CA GLY A 126 9.96 -2.23 -12.44
C GLY A 126 9.87 -1.85 -13.91
N ILE A 127 10.98 -1.46 -14.54
CA ILE A 127 11.06 -1.16 -15.97
C ILE A 127 10.65 -2.39 -16.79
N ALA A 128 11.19 -3.56 -16.47
CA ALA A 128 10.86 -4.80 -17.17
C ALA A 128 9.36 -5.17 -17.07
N PHE A 129 8.75 -5.04 -15.89
CA PHE A 129 7.34 -5.38 -15.67
C PHE A 129 6.36 -4.27 -16.06
N SER A 130 6.79 -3.02 -16.16
CA SER A 130 5.91 -1.88 -16.42
C SER A 130 5.16 -1.99 -17.75
N LYS A 131 5.83 -2.39 -18.83
CA LYS A 131 5.18 -2.63 -20.13
C LYS A 131 4.23 -3.82 -20.07
N MET A 132 4.59 -4.88 -19.34
CA MET A 132 3.69 -6.02 -19.16
C MET A 132 2.39 -5.60 -18.46
N MET A 133 2.49 -4.76 -17.43
CA MET A 133 1.32 -4.23 -16.72
C MET A 133 0.50 -3.28 -17.59
N LEU A 134 1.14 -2.44 -18.40
CA LEU A 134 0.43 -1.62 -19.39
C LEU A 134 -0.35 -2.50 -20.36
N LEU A 135 0.28 -3.52 -20.96
CA LEU A 135 -0.38 -4.42 -21.91
C LEU A 135 -1.56 -5.17 -21.28
N ILE A 136 -1.42 -5.62 -20.03
CA ILE A 136 -2.52 -6.24 -19.28
C ILE A 136 -3.67 -5.25 -19.12
N LEU A 137 -3.36 -3.99 -18.75
CA LEU A 137 -4.37 -2.95 -18.58
C LEU A 137 -5.10 -2.67 -19.90
N LEU A 138 -4.37 -2.46 -21.00
CA LEU A 138 -4.94 -2.21 -22.34
C LEU A 138 -5.85 -3.36 -22.79
N LYS A 139 -5.44 -4.61 -22.53
CA LYS A 139 -6.21 -5.80 -22.86
C LYS A 139 -7.51 -5.91 -22.05
N ILE A 140 -7.49 -5.49 -20.78
CA ILE A 140 -8.71 -5.48 -19.94
C ILE A 140 -9.71 -4.43 -20.44
N PHE A 141 -9.23 -3.31 -20.97
CA PHE A 141 -10.07 -2.24 -21.51
C PHE A 141 -10.37 -2.37 -23.02
N ASP A 142 -9.97 -3.47 -23.65
CA ASP A 142 -10.16 -3.78 -25.07
C ASP A 142 -9.71 -2.67 -26.05
N PHE A 143 -8.61 -1.98 -25.71
CA PHE A 143 -8.02 -0.95 -26.56
C PHE A 143 -6.91 -1.48 -27.47
N GLU A 144 -6.68 -0.79 -28.59
CA GLU A 144 -5.57 -1.08 -29.49
C GLU A 144 -4.22 -0.97 -28.76
N VAL A 145 -3.38 -1.98 -28.96
CA VAL A 145 -2.06 -2.06 -28.34
C VAL A 145 -1.05 -1.27 -29.17
N PRO A 146 -0.53 -0.12 -28.68
CA PRO A 146 0.48 0.60 -29.44
C PRO A 146 1.84 -0.08 -29.36
N SER A 147 2.50 -0.12 -30.51
CA SER A 147 3.85 -0.64 -30.70
C SER A 147 4.90 0.40 -30.28
N GLY A 148 5.27 0.39 -29.00
CA GLY A 148 6.36 1.23 -28.49
C GLY A 148 6.70 0.93 -27.03
N PHE A 149 7.99 0.98 -26.68
CA PHE A 149 8.45 0.91 -25.29
C PHE A 149 8.90 2.30 -24.85
N GLU A 150 8.03 2.98 -24.12
CA GLU A 150 8.36 4.27 -23.51
C GLU A 150 8.95 4.03 -22.12
N ILE A 151 10.07 4.68 -21.83
CA ILE A 151 10.63 4.74 -20.48
C ILE A 151 10.63 6.21 -20.07
N PRO A 152 9.57 6.70 -19.41
CA PRO A 152 9.51 8.09 -19.00
C PRO A 152 10.55 8.34 -17.92
N MET A 153 11.53 9.19 -18.22
CA MET A 153 12.60 9.55 -17.30
C MET A 153 12.05 10.18 -16.01
N GLN A 154 10.89 10.83 -16.10
CA GLN A 154 10.16 11.38 -14.95
C GLN A 154 9.77 10.32 -13.91
N SER A 155 9.33 9.11 -14.33
CA SER A 155 8.99 8.03 -13.40
C SER A 155 10.23 7.50 -12.67
N ILE A 156 11.35 7.40 -13.38
CA ILE A 156 12.64 7.00 -12.79
C ILE A 156 13.08 8.06 -11.78
N SER A 157 13.08 9.35 -12.15
CA SER A 157 13.55 10.42 -11.29
C SER A 157 12.68 10.58 -10.03
N LEU A 158 11.36 10.49 -10.17
CA LEU A 158 10.45 10.58 -9.02
C LEU A 158 10.62 9.38 -8.08
N THR A 159 10.74 8.16 -8.64
CA THR A 159 11.01 6.96 -7.84
C THR A 159 12.32 7.10 -7.08
N CYS A 160 13.40 7.52 -7.74
CA CYS A 160 14.68 7.78 -7.08
C CYS A 160 14.52 8.82 -5.96
N LEU A 161 13.86 9.95 -6.22
CA LEU A 161 13.69 11.03 -5.25
C LEU A 161 12.94 10.55 -4.00
N VAL A 162 11.81 9.87 -4.18
CA VAL A 162 10.97 9.36 -3.09
C VAL A 162 11.74 8.35 -2.24
N PHE A 163 12.37 7.34 -2.86
CA PHE A 163 13.08 6.31 -2.10
C PHE A 163 14.38 6.81 -1.48
N ILE A 164 15.12 7.73 -2.11
CA ILE A 164 16.25 8.41 -1.48
C ILE A 164 15.76 9.18 -0.23
N GLY A 165 14.64 9.89 -0.32
CA GLY A 165 14.03 10.57 0.84
C GLY A 165 13.65 9.62 1.97
N ILE A 166 13.02 8.49 1.64
CA ILE A 166 12.65 7.45 2.62
C ILE A 166 13.88 6.85 3.28
N TYR A 167 14.88 6.40 2.51
CA TYR A 167 16.10 5.79 3.07
C TYR A 167 16.95 6.80 3.85
N SER A 168 16.96 8.07 3.45
CA SER A 168 17.63 9.15 4.21
C SER A 168 16.96 9.36 5.56
N THR A 169 15.63 9.39 5.59
CA THR A 169 14.85 9.50 6.84
C THR A 169 15.09 8.30 7.76
N ILE A 170 15.10 7.09 7.20
CA ILE A 170 15.43 5.86 7.93
C ILE A 170 16.85 5.92 8.50
N LEU A 171 17.82 6.37 7.72
CA LEU A 171 19.21 6.47 8.15
C LEU A 171 19.37 7.47 9.30
N ILE A 172 18.76 8.65 9.20
CA ILE A 172 18.75 9.66 10.27
C ILE A 172 18.14 9.07 11.55
N TRP A 173 17.01 8.38 11.42
CA TRP A 173 16.34 7.74 12.55
C TRP A 173 17.21 6.66 13.21
N ASN A 174 17.89 5.84 12.40
CA ASN A 174 18.80 4.80 12.87
C ASN A 174 19.95 5.41 13.68
N ILE A 175 20.55 6.48 13.18
CA ILE A 175 21.62 7.21 13.87
C ILE A 175 21.12 7.72 15.22
N VAL A 176 20.00 8.46 15.24
CA VAL A 176 19.41 9.00 16.47
C VAL A 176 19.11 7.89 17.49
N GLN A 177 18.57 6.76 17.03
CA GLN A 177 18.25 5.62 17.88
C GLN A 177 19.49 5.03 18.55
N ILE A 178 20.62 4.91 17.85
CA ILE A 178 21.87 4.36 18.38
C ILE A 178 22.49 5.29 19.43
N TYR A 179 22.51 6.60 19.17
CA TYR A 179 23.07 7.56 20.12
C TYR A 179 22.24 7.65 21.40
N ARG A 180 20.90 7.58 21.28
CA ARG A 180 19.98 7.55 22.41
C ARG A 180 19.93 6.20 23.12
N ALA A 181 20.37 5.11 22.49
CA ALA A 181 20.41 3.81 23.13
C ALA A 181 21.51 3.79 24.21
N ASN A 182 21.11 3.62 25.47
CA ASN A 182 22.03 3.39 26.57
C ASN A 182 22.36 1.87 26.63
N PRO A 183 23.64 1.47 26.49
CA PRO A 183 24.03 0.06 26.53
C PRO A 183 23.63 -0.65 27.82
N MET A 184 23.61 0.10 28.93
CA MET A 184 23.19 -0.37 30.25
C MET A 184 21.68 -0.66 30.31
N GLU A 185 20.85 0.11 29.60
CA GLU A 185 19.42 -0.20 29.45
C GLU A 185 19.16 -1.40 28.54
N LEU A 186 20.03 -1.72 27.59
CA LEU A 186 19.84 -2.88 26.70
C LEU A 186 20.09 -4.21 27.43
N LEU A 187 21.07 -4.26 28.33
CA LEU A 187 21.33 -5.41 29.20
C LEU A 187 20.35 -5.46 30.37
N GLN A 188 19.98 -4.31 30.96
CA GLN A 188 18.95 -4.26 31.99
C GLN A 188 17.54 -4.50 31.43
N LYS A 189 17.20 -4.21 30.17
CA LYS A 189 15.86 -4.54 29.62
C LYS A 189 15.56 -6.05 29.59
N ALA A 190 16.59 -6.90 29.68
CA ALA A 190 16.41 -8.33 29.88
C ALA A 190 16.17 -8.72 31.36
N ARG A 191 16.49 -7.85 32.33
CA ARG A 191 16.40 -8.11 33.79
C ARG A 191 15.44 -7.20 34.56
N ALA A 192 15.17 -5.98 34.06
CA ALA A 192 14.25 -5.01 34.62
C ALA A 192 12.85 -5.36 34.10
N GLY A 193 11.95 -5.73 35.01
CA GLY A 193 10.57 -6.07 34.67
C GLY A 193 9.96 -5.06 33.71
N GLU A 194 9.36 -5.55 32.62
CA GLU A 194 8.77 -4.71 31.59
C GLU A 194 7.71 -3.79 32.21
N LYS A 195 7.95 -2.47 32.21
CA LYS A 195 6.99 -1.50 32.76
C LYS A 195 5.70 -1.51 31.94
N GLU A 196 4.55 -1.62 32.62
CA GLU A 196 3.23 -1.60 32.00
C GLU A 196 3.08 -0.35 31.10
N PRO A 197 2.66 -0.50 29.83
CA PRO A 197 2.53 0.63 28.92
C PRO A 197 1.62 1.71 29.50
N ARG A 198 2.03 2.99 29.43
CA ARG A 198 1.13 4.12 29.72
C ARG A 198 -0.03 4.11 28.72
N SER A 199 -1.24 4.32 29.23
CA SER A 199 -2.44 4.43 28.40
C SER A 199 -2.36 5.73 27.57
N ARG A 200 -2.42 5.63 26.24
CA ARG A 200 -2.40 6.79 25.34
C ARG A 200 -3.82 7.12 24.88
N TRP A 201 -4.70 7.50 25.81
CA TRP A 201 -6.12 7.77 25.55
C TRP A 201 -6.36 8.79 24.43
N LEU A 202 -5.57 9.88 24.39
CA LEU A 202 -5.65 10.87 23.32
C LEU A 202 -5.41 10.26 21.94
N LEU A 203 -4.45 9.34 21.83
CA LEU A 203 -4.14 8.66 20.56
C LEU A 203 -5.31 7.77 20.12
N THR A 204 -5.97 7.10 21.07
CA THR A 204 -7.17 6.31 20.80
C THR A 204 -8.32 7.18 20.33
N LEU A 205 -8.52 8.34 20.96
CA LEU A 205 -9.57 9.28 20.59
C LEU A 205 -9.35 9.81 19.16
N ILE A 206 -8.12 10.21 18.83
CA ILE A 206 -7.72 10.59 17.47
C ILE A 206 -7.96 9.45 16.48
N GLY A 207 -7.64 8.21 16.88
CA GLY A 207 -7.87 7.02 16.05
C GLY A 207 -9.34 6.79 15.74
N ILE A 208 -10.22 6.88 16.74
CA ILE A 208 -11.67 6.76 16.56
C ILE A 208 -12.19 7.90 15.69
N MET A 209 -11.82 9.15 15.97
CA MET A 209 -12.29 10.32 15.22
C MET A 209 -11.86 10.26 13.74
N SER A 210 -10.60 9.96 13.46
CA SER A 210 -10.10 9.87 12.08
C SER A 210 -10.70 8.69 11.33
N LEU A 211 -10.87 7.53 11.96
CA LEU A 211 -11.50 6.39 11.30
C LEU A 211 -12.98 6.66 11.01
N SER A 212 -13.73 7.19 11.98
CA SER A 212 -15.13 7.54 11.81
C SER A 212 -15.33 8.62 10.75
N SER A 213 -14.50 9.68 10.77
CA SER A 213 -14.58 10.75 9.76
C SER A 213 -14.25 10.21 8.36
N GLY A 214 -13.22 9.38 8.20
CA GLY A 214 -12.90 8.79 6.90
C GLY A 214 -14.05 7.92 6.37
N TYR A 215 -14.72 7.17 7.25
CA TYR A 215 -15.86 6.33 6.85
C TYR A 215 -17.12 7.13 6.52
N VAL A 216 -17.44 8.16 7.31
CA VAL A 216 -18.58 9.07 7.03
C VAL A 216 -18.37 9.77 5.70
N THR A 217 -17.17 10.29 5.45
CA THR A 217 -16.81 10.91 4.18
C THR A 217 -16.95 9.92 3.02
N ALA A 218 -16.54 8.66 3.19
CA ALA A 218 -16.70 7.64 2.16
C ALA A 218 -18.18 7.33 1.82
N LEU A 219 -19.08 7.37 2.81
CA LEU A 219 -20.51 7.12 2.62
C LEU A 219 -21.27 8.27 1.95
N GLN A 220 -20.73 9.49 1.99
CA GLN A 220 -21.36 10.68 1.42
C GLN A 220 -20.98 10.92 -0.05
N ILE A 221 -20.09 10.10 -0.62
CA ILE A 221 -19.63 10.24 -2.00
C ILE A 221 -20.63 9.56 -2.94
N GLU A 222 -21.46 10.36 -3.60
CA GLU A 222 -22.44 9.89 -4.61
C GLU A 222 -21.78 9.63 -5.98
N SER A 223 -20.78 10.43 -6.35
CA SER A 223 -19.98 10.26 -7.56
C SER A 223 -18.49 10.20 -7.21
N PRO A 224 -17.80 9.05 -7.40
CA PRO A 224 -16.38 8.90 -7.09
C PRO A 224 -15.49 9.85 -7.87
N VAL A 225 -15.91 10.23 -9.09
CA VAL A 225 -15.12 11.07 -10.00
C VAL A 225 -15.14 12.55 -9.58
N SER A 226 -16.27 13.06 -9.07
CA SER A 226 -16.38 14.47 -8.64
C SER A 226 -15.78 14.76 -7.25
N ALA A 227 -15.66 13.74 -6.38
CA ALA A 227 -15.20 13.88 -5.00
C ALA A 227 -13.83 13.21 -4.74
N ILE A 228 -13.00 13.15 -5.77
CA ILE A 228 -11.83 12.26 -5.80
C ILE A 228 -10.69 12.71 -4.86
N ASP A 229 -10.53 14.01 -4.64
CA ASP A 229 -9.58 14.56 -3.66
C ASP A 229 -10.04 14.25 -2.22
N THR A 230 -11.35 14.30 -1.99
CA THR A 230 -11.99 13.94 -0.73
C THR A 230 -11.83 12.44 -0.44
N PHE A 231 -11.89 11.59 -1.47
CA PHE A 231 -11.59 10.17 -1.37
C PHE A 231 -10.14 9.92 -0.94
N LEU A 232 -9.17 10.62 -1.52
CA LEU A 232 -7.76 10.51 -1.11
C LEU A 232 -7.58 10.88 0.38
N LEU A 233 -8.20 11.98 0.82
CA LEU A 233 -8.17 12.39 2.22
C LEU A 233 -8.79 11.33 3.14
N ALA A 234 -9.89 10.69 2.73
CA ALA A 234 -10.51 9.61 3.49
C ALA A 234 -9.58 8.40 3.65
N VAL A 235 -8.87 7.98 2.59
CA VAL A 235 -7.90 6.88 2.64
C VAL A 235 -6.77 7.19 3.63
N ILE A 236 -6.25 8.42 3.61
CA ILE A 236 -5.21 8.85 4.56
C ILE A 236 -5.74 8.87 5.99
N LEU A 237 -6.95 9.38 6.22
CA LEU A 237 -7.60 9.37 7.53
C LEU A 237 -7.77 7.95 8.08
N VAL A 238 -8.23 7.01 7.24
CA VAL A 238 -8.40 5.61 7.61
C VAL A 238 -7.06 5.00 8.00
N MET A 239 -5.98 5.21 7.21
CA MET A 239 -4.65 4.73 7.57
C MET A 239 -4.17 5.27 8.92
N ILE A 240 -4.28 6.58 9.15
CA ILE A 240 -3.91 7.22 10.42
C ILE A 240 -4.73 6.63 11.57
N GLY A 241 -6.04 6.47 11.37
CA GLY A 241 -6.97 5.90 12.34
C GLY A 241 -6.60 4.48 12.73
N THR A 242 -6.31 3.62 11.76
CA THR A 242 -5.84 2.25 11.98
C THR A 242 -4.57 2.23 12.83
N TYR A 243 -3.56 3.05 12.48
CA TYR A 243 -2.33 3.13 13.27
C TYR A 243 -2.57 3.58 14.71
N ALA A 244 -3.35 4.65 14.88
CA ALA A 244 -3.64 5.21 16.19
C ALA A 244 -4.42 4.22 17.08
N LEU A 245 -5.38 3.48 16.51
CA LEU A 245 -6.13 2.43 17.20
C LEU A 245 -5.24 1.23 17.57
N PHE A 246 -4.35 0.77 16.70
CA PHE A 246 -3.45 -0.33 17.05
C PHE A 246 -2.41 0.08 18.10
N ILE A 247 -1.89 1.31 18.07
CA ILE A 247 -0.88 1.77 19.02
C ILE A 247 -1.49 2.13 20.39
N GLY A 248 -2.64 2.81 20.39
CA GLY A 248 -3.31 3.29 21.60
C GLY A 248 -4.50 2.44 22.00
N GLY A 249 -5.47 2.30 21.08
CA GLY A 249 -6.78 1.69 21.33
C GLY A 249 -6.70 0.26 21.82
N SER A 250 -5.90 -0.57 21.16
CA SER A 250 -5.69 -1.98 21.53
C SER A 250 -5.25 -2.16 22.99
N ILE A 251 -4.34 -1.32 23.47
CA ILE A 251 -3.83 -1.35 24.85
C ILE A 251 -4.92 -0.92 25.83
N ILE A 252 -5.76 0.05 25.46
CA ILE A 252 -6.87 0.52 26.29
C ILE A 252 -7.95 -0.54 26.42
N VAL A 253 -8.31 -1.20 25.32
CA VAL A 253 -9.26 -2.32 25.33
C VAL A 253 -8.74 -3.44 26.23
N LEU A 254 -7.47 -3.82 26.10
CA LEU A 254 -6.87 -4.86 26.96
C LEU A 254 -6.84 -4.44 28.45
N LYS A 255 -6.61 -3.16 28.75
CA LYS A 255 -6.70 -2.65 30.13
C LYS A 255 -8.14 -2.61 30.66
N ALA A 256 -9.12 -2.29 29.83
CA ALA A 256 -10.53 -2.35 30.19
C ALA A 256 -10.95 -3.79 30.52
N LEU A 257 -10.51 -4.76 29.71
CA LEU A 257 -10.71 -6.19 29.97
C LEU A 257 -10.02 -6.64 31.27
N LYS A 258 -8.81 -6.13 31.56
CA LYS A 258 -8.10 -6.36 32.83
C LYS A 258 -8.84 -5.77 34.04
N LYS A 259 -9.54 -4.64 33.88
CA LYS A 259 -10.34 -4.02 34.96
C LYS A 259 -11.59 -4.83 35.31
N ASN A 260 -12.10 -5.65 34.39
CA ASN A 260 -13.26 -6.49 34.62
C ASN A 260 -12.88 -7.73 35.47
N LYS A 261 -13.09 -7.64 36.79
CA LYS A 261 -12.72 -8.68 37.76
C LYS A 261 -13.35 -10.05 37.46
N ARG A 262 -14.56 -10.10 36.88
CA ARG A 262 -15.24 -11.36 36.51
C ARG A 262 -14.52 -12.14 35.41
N LEU A 263 -13.86 -11.43 34.49
CA LEU A 263 -13.14 -12.03 33.37
C LEU A 263 -11.66 -12.28 33.69
N TYR A 264 -11.03 -11.35 34.41
CA TYR A 264 -9.60 -11.37 34.68
C TYR A 264 -9.17 -12.46 35.66
N TYR A 265 -9.95 -12.72 36.72
CA TYR A 265 -9.61 -13.70 37.77
C TYR A 265 -10.02 -15.14 37.44
N ARG A 266 -10.62 -15.40 36.26
CA ARG A 266 -10.81 -16.77 35.78
C ARG A 266 -9.48 -17.27 35.18
N ASN A 267 -8.95 -18.38 35.69
CA ASN A 267 -7.87 -19.12 35.01
C ASN A 267 -8.43 -19.63 33.67
N PRO A 268 -7.85 -19.33 32.49
CA PRO A 268 -6.46 -18.89 32.21
C PRO A 268 -6.28 -17.39 31.84
N ASN A 269 -7.32 -16.56 31.93
CA ASN A 269 -7.33 -15.20 31.37
C ASN A 269 -6.32 -14.24 32.01
N PHE A 270 -5.95 -14.44 33.27
CA PHE A 270 -4.98 -13.60 33.99
C PHE A 270 -3.60 -13.54 33.30
N ILE A 271 -3.06 -14.72 32.95
CA ILE A 271 -1.74 -14.86 32.33
C ILE A 271 -1.78 -14.32 30.90
N THR A 272 -2.84 -14.66 30.16
CA THR A 272 -3.01 -14.28 28.76
C THR A 272 -3.20 -12.76 28.60
N LEU A 273 -4.08 -12.13 29.40
CA LEU A 273 -4.33 -10.68 29.32
C LEU A 273 -3.09 -9.87 29.69
N SER A 274 -2.38 -10.28 30.75
CA SER A 274 -1.15 -9.62 31.17
C SER A 274 -0.06 -9.74 30.10
N GLY A 275 0.14 -10.93 29.53
CA GLY A 275 1.11 -11.14 28.45
C GLY A 275 0.74 -10.44 27.13
N MET A 276 -0.56 -10.37 26.79
CA MET A 276 -1.03 -9.72 25.56
C MET A 276 -0.80 -8.21 25.56
N ILE A 277 -0.97 -7.52 26.71
CA ILE A 277 -0.72 -6.07 26.81
C ILE A 277 0.72 -5.72 26.37
N TYR A 278 1.70 -6.53 26.77
CA TYR A 278 3.10 -6.32 26.40
C TYR A 278 3.37 -6.68 24.94
N ARG A 279 2.83 -7.81 24.46
CA ARG A 279 2.97 -8.24 23.07
C ARG A 279 2.34 -7.24 22.09
N MET A 280 1.18 -6.67 22.44
CA MET A 280 0.52 -5.61 21.67
C MET A 280 1.40 -4.36 21.60
N LYS A 281 1.95 -3.90 22.72
CA LYS A 281 2.86 -2.73 22.74
C LYS A 281 4.08 -2.92 21.82
N GLN A 282 4.68 -4.11 21.81
CA GLN A 282 5.89 -4.39 21.03
C GLN A 282 5.62 -4.52 19.53
N ASN A 283 4.44 -5.02 19.15
CA ASN A 283 4.08 -5.42 17.79
C ASN A 283 2.93 -4.62 17.14
N ALA A 284 2.34 -3.63 17.84
CA ALA A 284 1.20 -2.84 17.36
C ALA A 284 1.37 -2.26 15.95
N VAL A 285 2.54 -1.66 15.67
CA VAL A 285 2.85 -1.09 14.35
C VAL A 285 2.88 -2.17 13.26
N GLY A 286 3.31 -3.39 13.60
CA GLY A 286 3.29 -4.52 12.68
C GLY A 286 1.88 -5.00 12.38
N LEU A 287 1.04 -5.10 13.42
CA LEU A 287 -0.37 -5.46 13.27
C LEU A 287 -1.13 -4.43 12.44
N ALA A 288 -0.83 -3.13 12.60
CA ALA A 288 -1.41 -2.08 11.76
C ALA A 288 -1.03 -2.23 10.28
N ASN A 289 0.26 -2.50 9.98
CA ASN A 289 0.71 -2.77 8.61
C ASN A 289 0.00 -3.97 8.00
N ILE A 290 -0.12 -5.08 8.75
CA ILE A 290 -0.83 -6.27 8.29
C ILE A 290 -2.30 -5.93 8.01
N CYS A 291 -2.96 -5.22 8.92
CA CYS A 291 -4.35 -4.82 8.76
C CYS A 291 -4.55 -3.99 7.48
N ILE A 292 -3.77 -2.93 7.28
CA ILE A 292 -3.87 -2.08 6.08
C ILE A 292 -3.63 -2.90 4.81
N LEU A 293 -2.62 -3.78 4.80
CA LEU A 293 -2.34 -4.64 3.65
C LEU A 293 -3.50 -5.60 3.37
N THR A 294 -4.05 -6.25 4.40
CA THR A 294 -5.20 -7.15 4.24
C THR A 294 -6.45 -6.40 3.79
N THR A 295 -6.69 -5.20 4.31
CA THR A 295 -7.82 -4.38 3.91
C THR A 295 -7.67 -3.92 2.46
N ALA A 296 -6.47 -3.56 2.01
CA ALA A 296 -6.21 -3.22 0.60
C ALA A 296 -6.49 -4.41 -0.34
N VAL A 297 -6.04 -5.62 0.04
CA VAL A 297 -6.34 -6.85 -0.73
C VAL A 297 -7.84 -7.13 -0.75
N LEU A 298 -8.52 -7.00 0.39
CA LEU A 298 -9.98 -7.19 0.48
C LEU A 298 -10.74 -6.16 -0.38
N ILE A 299 -10.38 -4.87 -0.31
CA ILE A 299 -10.98 -3.83 -1.14
C ILE A 299 -10.81 -4.14 -2.61
N MET A 300 -9.61 -4.56 -3.03
CA MET A 300 -9.34 -4.89 -4.43
C MET A 300 -10.18 -6.08 -4.91
N LEU A 301 -10.26 -7.16 -4.12
CA LEU A 301 -11.08 -8.33 -4.44
C LEU A 301 -12.57 -7.99 -4.47
N SER A 302 -13.06 -7.28 -3.44
CA SER A 302 -14.46 -6.87 -3.34
C SER A 302 -14.83 -5.94 -4.49
N ALA A 303 -14.06 -4.88 -4.77
CA ALA A 303 -14.35 -3.96 -5.86
C ALA A 303 -14.36 -4.67 -7.22
N THR A 304 -13.38 -5.54 -7.49
CA THR A 304 -13.35 -6.31 -8.74
C THR A 304 -14.57 -7.22 -8.86
N SER A 305 -14.95 -7.92 -7.79
CA SER A 305 -16.12 -8.79 -7.80
C SER A 305 -17.43 -8.02 -7.94
N SER A 306 -17.54 -6.84 -7.28
CA SER A 306 -18.72 -5.98 -7.36
C SER A 306 -18.89 -5.38 -8.75
N ILE A 307 -17.80 -4.99 -9.41
CA ILE A 307 -17.85 -4.52 -10.80
C ILE A 307 -18.25 -5.69 -11.72
N ALA A 308 -17.59 -6.84 -11.60
CA ALA A 308 -17.86 -7.99 -12.46
C ALA A 308 -19.32 -8.48 -12.38
N VAL A 309 -19.92 -8.50 -11.19
CA VAL A 309 -21.34 -8.87 -11.01
C VAL A 309 -22.28 -7.70 -11.33
N GLY A 310 -21.83 -6.46 -11.10
CA GLY A 310 -22.66 -5.26 -11.25
C GLY A 310 -22.87 -4.82 -12.70
N VAL A 311 -21.97 -5.18 -13.62
CA VAL A 311 -22.07 -4.80 -15.05
C VAL A 311 -23.40 -5.25 -15.66
N ASP A 312 -23.84 -6.48 -15.42
CA ASP A 312 -25.12 -6.99 -15.94
C ASP A 312 -26.33 -6.20 -15.39
N GLY A 313 -26.24 -5.73 -14.14
CA GLY A 313 -27.27 -4.89 -13.53
C GLY A 313 -27.31 -3.48 -14.11
N ILE A 314 -26.14 -2.90 -14.42
CA ILE A 314 -26.03 -1.59 -15.06
C ILE A 314 -26.60 -1.65 -16.48
N ILE A 315 -26.24 -2.68 -17.25
CA ILE A 315 -26.73 -2.88 -18.62
C ILE A 315 -28.26 -3.03 -18.62
N LYS A 316 -28.83 -3.90 -17.77
CA LYS A 316 -30.29 -4.06 -17.67
C LYS A 316 -31.02 -2.81 -17.18
N SER A 317 -30.39 -2.02 -16.30
CA SER A 317 -30.96 -0.77 -15.80
C SER A 317 -30.96 0.35 -16.84
N GLN A 318 -29.95 0.41 -17.71
CA GLN A 318 -29.85 1.45 -18.73
C GLN A 318 -30.53 1.06 -20.04
N TYR A 319 -30.60 -0.24 -20.33
CA TYR A 319 -31.23 -0.80 -21.51
C TYR A 319 -32.33 -1.78 -21.07
N ASP A 320 -33.50 -1.22 -20.73
CA ASP A 320 -34.66 -1.97 -20.26
C ASP A 320 -35.17 -3.00 -21.32
N ARG A 321 -34.87 -2.76 -22.61
CA ARG A 321 -35.12 -3.66 -23.73
C ARG A 321 -34.05 -3.54 -24.82
N GLU A 322 -33.03 -4.40 -24.81
CA GLU A 322 -32.19 -4.65 -25.99
C GLU A 322 -32.90 -5.63 -26.94
N MET A 323 -33.18 -5.19 -28.17
CA MET A 323 -33.64 -6.07 -29.25
C MET A 323 -32.55 -6.16 -30.33
N MET A 324 -31.85 -7.29 -30.38
CA MET A 324 -30.95 -7.60 -31.49
C MET A 324 -31.75 -8.27 -32.60
N THR A 325 -31.93 -7.58 -33.72
CA THR A 325 -32.53 -8.16 -34.92
C THR A 325 -31.42 -8.56 -35.89
N VAL A 326 -31.25 -9.86 -36.10
CA VAL A 326 -30.32 -10.39 -37.10
C VAL A 326 -31.11 -10.70 -38.35
N VAL A 327 -30.80 -10.02 -39.45
CA VAL A 327 -31.41 -10.27 -40.75
C VAL A 327 -30.34 -10.83 -41.67
N GLU A 328 -30.50 -12.10 -42.08
CA GLU A 328 -29.56 -12.78 -42.96
C GLU A 328 -29.93 -12.56 -44.43
N GLN A 329 -28.93 -12.67 -45.32
CA GLN A 329 -29.10 -12.61 -46.79
C GLN A 329 -29.61 -11.27 -47.36
N ILE A 330 -29.12 -10.14 -46.84
CA ILE A 330 -29.48 -8.81 -47.33
C ILE A 330 -28.39 -8.24 -48.25
N THR A 331 -28.79 -7.54 -49.31
CA THR A 331 -27.87 -6.74 -50.15
C THR A 331 -27.73 -5.33 -49.55
N LYS A 332 -26.57 -4.67 -49.63
CA LYS A 332 -26.35 -3.32 -49.02
C LYS A 332 -27.44 -2.27 -49.33
N GLU A 333 -28.09 -2.38 -50.47
CA GLU A 333 -29.19 -1.47 -50.89
C GLU A 333 -30.50 -1.68 -50.11
N GLN A 334 -30.68 -2.82 -49.46
CA GLN A 334 -31.90 -3.19 -48.73
C GLN A 334 -31.83 -2.86 -47.23
N ILE A 335 -30.66 -2.47 -46.71
CA ILE A 335 -30.45 -2.03 -45.33
C ILE A 335 -31.42 -0.91 -44.91
N PRO A 336 -31.56 0.21 -45.67
CA PRO A 336 -32.48 1.29 -45.29
C PRO A 336 -33.95 0.86 -45.29
N LEU A 337 -34.33 -0.12 -46.12
CA LEU A 337 -35.70 -0.66 -46.13
C LEU A 337 -35.99 -1.46 -44.86
N VAL A 338 -35.01 -2.22 -44.37
CA VAL A 338 -35.13 -3.00 -43.12
C VAL A 338 -35.22 -2.07 -41.92
N GLU A 339 -34.39 -1.02 -41.86
CA GLU A 339 -34.47 0.01 -40.83
C GLU A 339 -35.84 0.70 -40.82
N GLU A 340 -36.40 1.03 -41.99
CA GLU A 340 -37.73 1.66 -42.08
C GLU A 340 -38.86 0.74 -41.57
N VAL A 341 -38.78 -0.57 -41.87
CA VAL A 341 -39.77 -1.54 -41.38
C VAL A 341 -39.69 -1.70 -39.86
N ILE A 342 -38.48 -1.75 -39.31
CA ILE A 342 -38.27 -1.82 -37.86
C ILE A 342 -38.81 -0.55 -37.19
N GLN A 343 -38.55 0.63 -37.76
CA GLN A 343 -39.10 1.91 -37.31
C GLN A 343 -40.63 1.90 -37.27
N LYS A 344 -41.28 1.46 -38.35
CA LYS A 344 -42.75 1.37 -38.40
C LYS A 344 -43.33 0.43 -37.34
N VAL A 345 -42.70 -0.71 -37.09
CA VAL A 345 -43.17 -1.66 -36.07
C VAL A 345 -42.99 -1.08 -34.65
N CYS A 346 -41.88 -0.39 -34.40
CA CYS A 346 -41.64 0.30 -33.13
C CYS A 346 -42.64 1.43 -32.89
N ASP A 347 -42.93 2.24 -33.91
CA ASP A 347 -43.93 3.31 -33.83
C ASP A 347 -45.34 2.76 -33.58
N GLN A 348 -45.71 1.64 -34.19
CA GLN A 348 -47.00 0.97 -33.95
C GLN A 348 -47.13 0.42 -32.53
N LEU A 349 -46.03 0.00 -31.91
CA LEU A 349 -45.99 -0.51 -30.53
C LEU A 349 -45.77 0.60 -29.50
N GLY A 350 -45.58 1.86 -29.93
CA GLY A 350 -45.31 3.00 -29.05
C GLY A 350 -43.93 2.93 -28.38
N ILE A 351 -42.95 2.29 -29.02
CA ILE A 351 -41.60 2.10 -28.51
C ILE A 351 -40.66 3.09 -29.22
N GLU A 352 -40.06 4.02 -28.47
CA GLU A 352 -39.02 4.90 -29.01
C GLU A 352 -37.71 4.14 -29.20
N MET A 353 -37.17 4.14 -30.41
CA MET A 353 -35.84 3.61 -30.70
C MET A 353 -34.76 4.66 -30.37
N SER A 354 -33.75 4.25 -29.60
CA SER A 354 -32.56 5.05 -29.29
C SER A 354 -31.31 4.18 -29.43
N ASN A 355 -30.18 4.78 -29.83
CA ASN A 355 -28.88 4.12 -30.03
C ASN A 355 -28.90 2.92 -31.01
N ILE A 356 -29.26 3.16 -32.28
CA ILE A 356 -29.26 2.15 -33.35
C ILE A 356 -27.82 1.89 -33.83
N TYR A 357 -27.41 0.62 -33.86
CA TYR A 357 -26.12 0.18 -34.41
C TYR A 357 -26.34 -0.86 -35.52
N THR A 358 -25.99 -0.50 -36.76
CA THR A 358 -26.07 -1.39 -37.92
C THR A 358 -24.66 -1.88 -38.27
N GLN A 359 -24.42 -3.20 -38.24
CA GLN A 359 -23.12 -3.82 -38.59
C GLN A 359 -23.15 -4.53 -39.93
#